data_AF-A0A7K3DE29-F1
#
_entry.id   AF-A0A7K3DE29-F1
#
_cell.length_a   1.000
_cell.length_b   1.000
_cell.length_c   1.000
_cell.angle_alpha   90.00
_cell.angle_beta   90.00
_cell.angle_gamma   90.00
#
_symmetry.space_group_name_H-M   'P 1'
#
loop_
_entity.id
_entity.type
_entity.pdbx_description
1 polymer ?
#
loop_
_entity_poly.entity_id
_entity_poly.type
_entity_poly.pdbx_seq_one_letter_code
_entity_poly.pdbx_strand_id
1 'polypeptide(L)' 'MTAAEAVCCRFAHHLERDLDAVVAGLSQPWKSGVVEGHVNRIKMLKRQMFGRAGFELLRKRVLLAQ' A
#
# COMPACT_ATOMS: atom_id res chain seq x y z
N MET A 1 -9.05 26.39 -14.15
CA MET A 1 -8.62 25.36 -13.19
C MET A 1 -7.58 24.49 -13.84
N THR A 2 -6.32 24.67 -13.45
CA THR A 2 -5.22 23.86 -13.96
C THR A 2 -5.29 22.44 -13.40
N ALA A 3 -4.69 21.46 -14.08
CA ALA A 3 -4.70 20.07 -13.63
C ALA A 3 -4.09 19.89 -12.22
N ALA A 4 -3.12 20.74 -11.86
CA ALA A 4 -2.48 20.75 -10.54
C ALA A 4 -3.46 21.15 -9.42
N GLU A 5 -4.24 22.22 -9.61
CA GLU A 5 -5.26 22.64 -8.64
C GLU A 5 -6.30 21.54 -8.41
N ALA A 6 -6.73 20.86 -9.48
CA ALA A 6 -7.70 19.78 -9.38
C ALA A 6 -7.15 18.55 -8.60
N VAL A 7 -5.84 18.27 -8.67
CA VAL A 7 -5.21 17.19 -7.89
C VAL A 7 -5.18 17.55 -6.41
N CYS A 8 -4.77 18.76 -6.06
CA CYS A 8 -4.70 19.21 -4.66
C CYS A 8 -6.09 19.23 -4.01
N CYS A 9 -7.11 19.76 -4.68
CA CYS A 9 -8.48 19.77 -4.15
C CYS A 9 -9.03 18.36 -3.91
N ARG A 10 -8.76 17.43 -4.85
CA ARG A 10 -9.15 16.03 -4.65
C ARG A 10 -8.43 15.43 -3.45
N PHE A 11 -7.12 15.62 -3.32
CA PHE A 11 -6.36 15.09 -2.20
C PHE A 11 -6.88 15.62 -0.85
N ALA A 12 -7.11 16.93 -0.73
CA ALA A 12 -7.67 17.55 0.47
C ALA A 12 -9.04 16.93 0.85
N HIS A 13 -9.93 16.77 -0.12
CA HIS A 13 -11.25 16.18 0.12
C HIS A 13 -11.19 14.70 0.55
N HIS A 14 -10.20 13.93 0.09
CA HIS A 14 -10.01 12.56 0.58
C HIS A 14 -9.43 12.55 2.00
N LEU A 15 -8.51 13.47 2.31
CA LEU A 15 -7.99 13.64 3.67
C LEU A 15 -9.09 14.02 4.67
N GLU A 16 -9.99 14.91 4.29
CA GLU A 16 -11.14 15.29 5.12
C GLU A 16 -12.07 14.09 5.37
N ARG A 17 -12.31 13.26 4.35
CA ARG A 17 -13.09 12.03 4.50
C ARG A 17 -12.43 11.00 5.41
N ASP A 18 -11.11 10.89 5.35
CA ASP A 18 -10.33 9.91 6.10
C ASP A 18 -9.79 10.47 7.43
N LEU A 19 -10.28 11.63 7.89
CA LEU A 19 -9.74 12.35 9.05
C LEU A 19 -9.65 11.49 10.31
N ASP A 20 -10.69 10.72 10.62
CA ASP A 20 -10.71 9.83 11.79
C ASP A 20 -9.61 8.76 11.73
N ALA A 21 -9.37 8.20 10.54
CA ALA A 21 -8.33 7.22 10.32
C ALA A 21 -6.93 7.84 10.44
N VAL A 22 -6.74 9.06 9.95
CA VAL A 22 -5.47 9.80 10.07
C VAL A 22 -5.19 10.15 11.53
N VAL A 23 -6.18 10.65 12.26
CA VAL A 23 -6.06 10.95 13.69
C VAL A 23 -5.73 9.68 14.47
N ALA A 24 -6.47 8.59 14.24
CA ALA A 24 -6.18 7.30 14.87
C ALA A 24 -4.76 6.80 14.55
N GLY A 25 -4.30 6.91 13.31
CA GLY A 25 -2.95 6.50 12.89
C GLY A 25 -1.82 7.32 13.52
N LEU A 26 -2.10 8.55 13.95
CA LEU A 26 -1.14 9.43 14.64
C LEU A 26 -1.22 9.31 16.17
N SER A 27 -2.39 9.02 16.73
CA SER A 27 -2.61 8.94 18.18
C SER A 27 -2.40 7.54 18.75
N GLN A 28 -2.57 6.49 17.96
CA GLN A 28 -2.42 5.10 18.41
C GLN A 28 -0.96 4.63 18.30
N PRO A 29 -0.51 3.72 19.19
CA PRO A 29 0.83 3.13 19.10
C PRO A 29 0.96 2.12 17.94
N TRP A 30 -0.16 1.67 17.40
CA TRP A 30 -0.22 0.64 16.35
C TRP A 30 0.04 1.25 14.97
N LYS A 31 0.93 0.63 14.19
CA LYS A 31 1.26 1.07 12.82
C LYS A 31 1.20 -0.08 11.83
N SER A 32 0.67 0.18 10.64
CA SER A 32 0.56 -0.78 9.53
C SER A 32 1.86 -0.92 8.71
N GLY A 33 2.88 -0.09 8.96
CA GLY A 33 4.07 0.01 8.10
C GLY A 33 4.81 -1.30 7.84
N VAL A 34 4.94 -2.17 8.85
CA VAL A 34 5.57 -3.51 8.68
C VAL A 34 4.73 -4.40 7.78
N VAL A 35 3.40 -4.38 7.96
CA VAL A 35 2.45 -5.16 7.15
C VAL A 35 2.46 -4.67 5.71
N GLU A 36 2.46 -3.35 5.50
CA GLU A 36 2.56 -2.74 4.18
C GLU A 36 3.87 -3.08 3.47
N GLY A 37 4.98 -3.11 4.22
CA GLY A 37 6.28 -3.57 3.71
C GLY A 37 6.23 -5.00 3.19
N HIS A 38 5.64 -5.92 3.96
CA HIS A 38 5.44 -7.31 3.52
C HIS A 38 4.56 -7.39 2.27
N VAL A 39 3.45 -6.65 2.23
CA VAL A 39 2.57 -6.58 1.05
C VAL A 39 3.31 -6.05 -0.17
N ASN A 40 4.14 -5.02 -0.01
CA ASN A 40 4.93 -4.46 -1.10
C ASN A 40 5.97 -5.45 -1.62
N ARG A 41 6.65 -6.19 -0.73
CA ARG A 41 7.59 -7.27 -1.10
C ARG A 41 6.90 -8.35 -1.93
N ILE A 42 5.71 -8.79 -1.51
CA ILE A 42 4.92 -9.80 -2.24
C ILE A 42 4.49 -9.26 -3.62
N LYS A 43 4.01 -8.00 -3.69
CA LYS A 43 3.66 -7.35 -4.97
C LYS A 43 4.87 -7.25 -5.89
N MET A 44 6.04 -6.93 -5.36
CA MET A 44 7.29 -6.85 -6.12
C MET A 44 7.68 -8.23 -6.69
N LEU A 45 7.65 -9.29 -5.87
CA LEU A 45 7.88 -10.67 -6.32
C LEU A 45 6.91 -11.09 -7.43
N LYS A 46 5.62 -10.76 -7.31
CA LYS A 46 4.63 -11.03 -8.36
C LYS A 46 4.90 -10.23 -9.65
N ARG A 47 5.39 -8.98 -9.55
CA ARG A 47 5.78 -8.14 -10.70
C ARG A 47 7.03 -8.66 -11.41
N GLN A 48 8.04 -9.15 -10.69
CA GLN A 48 9.21 -9.82 -11.29
C GLN A 48 8.82 -11.03 -12.15
N MET A 49 7.66 -11.63 -11.87
CA MET A 49 7.12 -12.77 -12.60
C MET A 49 6.10 -12.37 -13.66
N PHE A 50 6.00 -11.07 -13.99
CA PHE A 50 5.05 -10.52 -14.97
C PHE A 50 3.60 -10.95 -14.71
N GLY A 51 3.22 -11.14 -13.44
CA GLY A 51 1.87 -11.58 -13.06
C GLY A 51 1.55 -13.05 -13.34
N ARG A 52 2.50 -13.85 -13.85
CA ARG A 52 2.30 -15.27 -14.21
C ARG A 52 2.40 -16.24 -13.02
N ALA A 53 2.59 -15.72 -11.81
CA ALA A 53 2.70 -16.50 -10.60
C ALA A 53 1.30 -16.84 -10.03
N GLY A 54 0.93 -18.12 -10.07
CA GLY A 54 -0.17 -18.65 -9.25
C GLY A 54 0.19 -18.67 -7.76
N PHE A 55 -0.78 -18.95 -6.90
CA PHE A 55 -0.60 -18.89 -5.44
C PHE A 55 0.53 -19.79 -4.92
N GLU A 56 0.57 -21.06 -5.35
CA GLU A 56 1.60 -22.02 -4.93
C GLU A 56 3.02 -21.57 -5.27
N LEU A 57 3.21 -21.01 -6.48
CA LEU A 57 4.51 -20.54 -6.92
C LEU A 57 4.93 -19.25 -6.19
N LEU A 58 3.98 -18.34 -5.96
CA LEU A 58 4.21 -17.12 -5.19
C LEU A 58 4.57 -17.45 -3.74
N ARG A 59 3.86 -18.40 -3.11
CA ARG A 59 4.13 -18.87 -1.74
C ARG A 59 5.54 -19.46 -1.64
N LYS A 60 5.92 -20.36 -2.54
CA LYS A 60 7.29 -20.92 -2.58
C LYS A 60 8.34 -19.82 -2.69
N ARG A 61 8.13 -18.83 -3.55
CA ARG A 61 9.06 -17.70 -3.67
C ARG A 61 9.11 -16.80 -2.45
N VAL A 62 7.99 -16.53 -1.78
CA VAL A 62 7.99 -15.71 -0.56
C VAL A 62 8.75 -16.38 0.58
N LEU A 63 8.64 -17.72 0.70
CA LEU A 63 9.32 -18.52 1.71
C LEU A 63 10.80 -18.76 1.40
N LEU A 64 11.17 -18.88 0.12
CA LEU A 64 12.55 -19.15 -0.32
C LEU A 64 13.35 -17.88 -0.63
N ALA A 65 12.68 -16.76 -0.95
CA ALA A 65 13.35 -15.48 -1.02
C ALA A 65 13.70 -15.06 0.41
N GLN A 66 14.98 -14.88 0.69
CA GLN A 66 15.45 -13.99 1.77
C GLN A 66 15.61 -12.61 1.16
#